data_AF-A0A135VE39-F1
#
_entry.id   AF-A0A135VE39-F1
#
_cell.length_a   1.000
_cell.length_b   1.000
_cell.length_c   1.000
_cell.angle_alpha   90.00
_cell.angle_beta   90.00
_cell.angle_gamma   90.00
#
_symmetry.space_group_name_H-M   'P 1'
#
loop_
_entity.id
_entity.type
_entity.pdbx_description
1 polymer ?
#
loop_
_entity_poly.entity_id
_entity_poly.type
_entity_poly.pdbx_seq_one_letter_code
_entity_poly.pdbx_strand_id
1 'polypeptide(L)'
;MQMLIEVSLLTAIYAVWILLLVNAMVSSEEVSLTIATLPFIVTFPIALILAASAEVVIPGILGVDILLTAIVGVLLFVRWVMAIVGE
;
A
#
# COMPACT_ATOMS: atom_id res chain seq x y z
N MET A 1 -6.30 11.02 -22.06
CA MET A 1 -4.93 11.24 -21.52
C MET A 1 -4.92 11.23 -20.01
N GLN A 2 -5.78 11.99 -19.33
CA GLN A 2 -5.87 12.03 -17.86
C GLN A 2 -6.07 10.66 -17.20
N MET A 3 -6.99 9.84 -17.69
CA MET A 3 -7.23 8.48 -17.18
C MET A 3 -6.00 7.55 -17.25
N LEU A 4 -5.21 7.63 -18.32
CA LEU A 4 -3.98 6.84 -18.45
C LEU A 4 -2.97 7.22 -17.34
N ILE A 5 -2.93 8.50 -16.96
CA ILE A 5 -2.06 8.99 -15.88
C ILE A 5 -2.56 8.46 -14.53
N GLU A 6 -3.86 8.53 -14.24
CA GLU A 6 -4.43 8.04 -12.97
C GLU A 6 -4.20 6.54 -12.79
N VAL A 7 -4.47 5.73 -13.82
CA VAL A 7 -4.29 4.27 -13.77
C VAL A 7 -2.81 3.88 -13.69
N SER A 8 -1.92 4.58 -14.39
CA SER A 8 -0.48 4.32 -14.30
C SER A 8 0.09 4.70 -12.93
N LEU A 9 -0.37 5.79 -12.33
CA LEU A 9 -0.01 6.17 -10.97
C LEU A 9 -0.52 5.16 -9.94
N LEU A 10 -1.77 4.70 -10.04
CA LEU A 10 -2.31 3.63 -9.19
C LEU A 10 -1.46 2.37 -9.28
N THR A 11 -1.13 1.96 -10.50
CA THR A 11 -0.28 0.79 -10.74
C THR A 11 1.10 0.93 -10.09
N ALA A 12 1.72 2.12 -10.21
CA ALA A 12 3.00 2.40 -9.59
C ALA A 12 2.91 2.37 -8.05
N ILE A 13 1.85 2.93 -7.45
CA ILE A 13 1.61 2.89 -6.01
C ILE A 13 1.48 1.44 -5.53
N TYR A 14 0.68 0.62 -6.21
CA TYR A 14 0.48 -0.78 -5.83
C TYR A 14 1.77 -1.59 -5.94
N ALA A 15 2.58 -1.36 -6.97
CA ALA A 15 3.89 -2.00 -7.09
C ALA A 15 4.81 -1.64 -5.91
N VAL A 16 4.82 -0.38 -5.48
CA VAL A 16 5.57 0.07 -4.30
C VAL A 16 5.07 -0.63 -3.03
N TRP A 17 3.76 -0.79 -2.84
CA TRP A 17 3.20 -1.47 -1.67
C TRP A 17 3.62 -2.94 -1.60
N ILE A 18 3.61 -3.64 -2.73
CA ILE A 18 4.04 -5.04 -2.78
C ILE A 18 5.52 -5.16 -2.45
N LEU A 19 6.38 -4.34 -3.07
CA LEU A 19 7.82 -4.34 -2.78
C LEU A 19 8.12 -4.01 -1.31
N LEU A 20 7.41 -3.03 -0.76
CA LEU A 20 7.48 -2.65 0.64
C LEU A 20 7.08 -3.82 1.55
N LEU A 21 5.99 -4.53 1.26
CA LEU A 21 5.55 -5.67 2.04
C LEU A 21 6.60 -6.79 2.03
N VAL A 22 7.12 -7.14 0.86
CA VAL A 22 8.17 -8.16 0.73
C VAL A 22 9.38 -7.76 1.57
N ASN A 23 9.83 -6.52 1.49
CA ASN A 23 10.94 -6.03 2.28
C ASN A 23 10.65 -6.04 3.79
N ALA A 24 9.46 -5.63 4.22
CA ALA A 24 9.08 -5.61 5.64
C ALA A 24 8.97 -7.02 6.25
N MET A 25 8.60 -8.02 5.44
CA MET A 25 8.45 -9.41 5.89
C MET A 25 9.79 -10.16 5.93
N VAL A 26 10.74 -9.80 5.07
CA VAL A 26 12.03 -10.50 4.96
C VAL A 26 13.14 -9.79 5.75
N SER A 27 13.06 -8.47 5.93
CA SER A 27 14.06 -7.72 6.71
C SER A 27 13.94 -8.07 8.18
N SER A 28 15.04 -8.60 8.75
CA SER A 28 15.08 -9.01 10.14
C SER A 28 15.48 -7.87 11.09
N GLU A 29 16.46 -7.00 10.76
CA GLU A 29 17.01 -6.08 11.79
C GLU A 29 17.59 -4.73 11.27
N GLU A 30 17.69 -4.48 9.96
CA GLU A 30 18.51 -3.36 9.47
C GLU A 30 17.78 -2.01 9.28
N VAL A 31 16.44 -2.01 9.20
CA VAL A 31 15.66 -0.79 8.92
C VAL A 31 14.49 -0.68 9.89
N SER A 32 14.34 0.49 10.52
CA SER A 32 13.20 0.80 11.39
C SER A 32 11.88 0.51 10.67
N LEU A 33 11.03 -0.30 11.31
CA LEU A 33 9.74 -0.68 10.74
C LEU A 33 8.83 0.52 10.50
N THR A 34 8.97 1.59 11.29
CA THR A 34 8.28 2.87 11.03
C THR A 34 8.67 3.46 9.68
N ILE A 35 9.98 3.52 9.38
CA ILE A 35 10.49 4.04 8.10
C ILE A 35 10.06 3.14 6.96
N ALA A 36 10.11 1.81 7.16
CA ALA A 36 9.69 0.83 6.16
C ALA A 36 8.20 0.99 5.79
N THR A 37 7.34 1.41 6.72
CA THR A 37 5.90 1.63 6.44
C THR A 37 5.56 3.00 5.81
N LEU A 38 6.47 3.97 5.81
CA LEU A 38 6.18 5.34 5.35
C LEU A 38 5.65 5.41 3.91
N PRO A 39 6.20 4.68 2.91
CA PRO A 39 5.68 4.74 1.56
C PRO A 39 4.20 4.35 1.49
N PHE A 40 3.76 3.35 2.26
CA PHE A 40 2.35 2.97 2.33
C PHE A 40 1.49 4.07 2.98
N ILE A 41 1.90 4.56 4.16
CA ILE A 41 1.15 5.58 4.92
C ILE A 41 0.93 6.85 4.09
N VAL A 42 1.94 7.29 3.35
CA VAL A 42 1.87 8.54 2.57
C VAL A 42 1.05 8.34 1.29
N THR A 43 1.07 7.16 0.68
CA THR A 43 0.45 6.94 -0.64
C THR A 43 -0.95 6.35 -0.61
N PHE A 44 -1.39 5.70 0.49
CA PHE A 44 -2.75 5.15 0.58
C PHE A 44 -3.88 6.19 0.41
N PRO A 45 -3.80 7.43 0.94
CA PRO A 45 -4.86 8.41 0.72
C PRO A 45 -4.93 8.83 -0.74
N ILE A 46 -3.78 8.89 -1.40
CA ILE A 46 -3.66 9.24 -2.83
C ILE A 46 -4.25 8.11 -3.68
N ALA A 47 -3.92 6.86 -3.36
CA ALA A 47 -4.48 5.68 -4.03
C ALA A 47 -6.02 5.66 -3.94
N LEU A 48 -6.58 5.90 -2.75
CA LEU A 48 -8.03 5.97 -2.56
C LEU A 48 -8.69 7.06 -3.43
N ILE A 49 -8.09 8.25 -3.51
CA ILE A 49 -8.61 9.34 -4.34
C ILE A 49 -8.56 8.97 -5.82
N LEU A 50 -7.44 8.42 -6.29
CA LEU A 50 -7.26 8.00 -7.68
C LEU A 50 -8.18 6.82 -8.04
N ALA A 51 -8.40 5.88 -7.13
CA ALA A 51 -9.30 4.76 -7.34
C ALA A 51 -10.76 5.23 -7.37
N ALA A 52 -11.13 6.16 -6.49
CA ALA A 52 -12.45 6.78 -6.51
C ALA A 52 -12.73 7.57 -7.80
N SER A 53 -11.73 8.28 -8.35
CA SER A 53 -11.88 8.95 -9.64
C SER A 53 -11.98 7.96 -10.80
N ALA A 54 -11.22 6.87 -10.74
CA ALA A 54 -11.19 5.83 -11.77
C ALA A 54 -12.45 4.93 -11.79
N GLU A 55 -13.19 4.83 -10.69
CA GLU A 55 -14.40 3.99 -10.54
C GLU A 55 -15.46 4.26 -11.61
N VAL A 56 -15.58 5.52 -12.05
CA VAL A 56 -16.55 5.92 -13.09
C VAL A 56 -16.27 5.22 -14.42
N VAL A 57 -15.01 4.85 -14.67
CA VAL A 57 -14.57 4.25 -15.93
C VAL A 57 -14.20 2.78 -15.79
N ILE A 58 -13.68 2.37 -14.63
CA ILE A 58 -13.35 0.99 -14.29
C ILE A 58 -14.15 0.62 -13.03
N PRO A 59 -15.41 0.20 -13.18
CA PRO A 59 -16.24 -0.19 -12.05
C PRO A 59 -15.59 -1.31 -11.23
N GLY A 60 -15.60 -1.16 -9.92
CA GLY A 60 -15.01 -2.08 -8.94
C GLY A 60 -13.56 -1.78 -8.55
N ILE A 61 -12.86 -0.84 -9.23
CA ILE A 61 -11.47 -0.51 -8.91
C ILE A 61 -11.32 0.08 -7.51
N LEU A 62 -12.28 0.88 -7.04
CA LEU A 62 -12.29 1.42 -5.67
C LEU A 62 -12.42 0.30 -4.64
N GLY A 63 -13.27 -0.69 -4.92
CA GLY A 63 -13.42 -1.86 -4.04
C GLY A 63 -12.13 -2.67 -3.94
N VAL A 64 -11.44 -2.84 -5.08
CA VAL A 64 -10.12 -3.50 -5.13
C VAL A 64 -9.08 -2.71 -4.36
N ASP A 65 -9.03 -1.38 -4.51
CA ASP A 65 -8.11 -0.49 -3.79
C ASP A 65 -8.29 -0.58 -2.26
N ILE A 66 -9.54 -0.52 -1.80
CA ILE A 66 -9.87 -0.64 -0.38
C ILE A 66 -9.43 -2.00 0.16
N LEU A 67 -9.69 -3.08 -0.58
CA LEU A 67 -9.28 -4.43 -0.17
C LEU A 67 -7.75 -4.55 -0.11
N LEU A 68 -7.04 -4.02 -1.12
CA LEU A 68 -5.58 -4.03 -1.16
C LEU A 68 -4.99 -3.23 0.01
N THR A 69 -5.55 -2.04 0.27
CA THR A 69 -5.17 -1.18 1.40
C THR A 69 -5.36 -1.89 2.73
N ALA A 70 -6.49 -2.58 2.90
CA ALA A 70 -6.77 -3.35 4.11
C ALA A 70 -5.76 -4.51 4.30
N ILE A 71 -5.49 -5.28 3.24
CA ILE A 71 -4.52 -6.38 3.29
C ILE A 71 -3.13 -5.87 3.65
N VAL A 72 -2.64 -4.85 2.95
CA VAL A 72 -1.30 -4.29 3.19
C VAL A 72 -1.20 -3.71 4.60
N GLY A 73 -2.21 -2.95 5.03
CA GLY A 73 -2.25 -2.35 6.36
C GLY A 73 -2.26 -3.41 7.48
N VAL A 74 -3.06 -4.46 7.33
CA VAL A 74 -3.11 -5.58 8.31
C VAL A 74 -1.77 -6.30 8.38
N LEU A 75 -1.14 -6.61 7.25
CA LEU A 75 0.15 -7.30 7.24
C LEU A 75 1.25 -6.45 7.89
N LEU A 76 1.32 -5.15 7.58
CA LEU A 76 2.26 -4.25 8.23
C LEU A 76 2.03 -4.13 9.74
N PHE A 77 0.75 -4.06 10.15
CA PHE A 77 0.39 -4.07 11.56
C PHE A 77 0.83 -5.35 12.28
N VAL A 78 0.58 -6.52 11.69
CA VAL A 78 1.04 -7.81 12.22
C VAL A 78 2.56 -7.81 12.36
N ARG A 79 3.29 -7.26 11.39
CA ARG A 79 4.75 -7.14 11.47
C ARG A 79 5.21 -6.22 12.59
N TRP A 80 4.55 -5.08 12.82
CA TRP A 80 4.81 -4.23 14.00
C TRP A 80 4.59 -4.97 15.31
N VAL A 81 3.48 -5.70 15.45
CA VAL A 81 3.20 -6.46 16.67
C VAL A 81 4.28 -7.50 16.92
N MET A 82 4.71 -8.24 15.89
CA MET A 82 5.79 -9.23 16.04
C MET A 82 7.13 -8.60 16.42
N ALA A 83 7.44 -7.40 15.92
CA ALA A 83 8.65 -6.68 16.31
C ALA A 83 8.61 -6.27 17.79
N ILE A 84 7.48 -5.77 18.28
CA ILE A 84 7.31 -5.35 19.68
C ILE A 84 7.34 -6.55 20.65
N VAL A 85 6.74 -7.68 20.26
CA VAL A 85 6.68 -8.89 21.11
C VAL A 85 8.01 -9.66 21.10
N GLY A 86 8.83 -9.48 20.07
CA GLY A 86 10.14 -10.12 19.95
C GLY A 86 11.28 -9.43 20.70
N GLU A 87 11.07 -8.19 21.16
CA GLU A 87 11.94 -7.44 22.08
C GLU A 87 11.66 -7.81 23.55
#